data_AF-A0A3D5JET6-F1
#
_entry.id   AF-A0A3D5JET6-F1
#
_cell.length_a   1.000
_cell.length_b   1.000
_cell.length_c   1.000
_cell.angle_alpha   90.00
_cell.angle_beta   90.00
_cell.angle_gamma   90.00
#
_symmetry.space_group_name_H-M   'P 1'
#
loop_
_entity.id
_entity.type
_entity.pdbx_description
1 polymer ?
#
loop_
_entity_poly.entity_id
_entity_poly.type
_entity_poly.pdbx_seq_one_letter_code
_entity_poly.pdbx_strand_id
1 'polypeptide(L)' 'MIGKNLIGYSFDPAQLTVEAGRLKFVSKALGLTDPVYIDVDAAQSQGYSILLAPPTFTYMLESDALDLEEL' A
#
# COMPACT_ATOMS: atom_id res chain seq x y z
N MET A 1 12.85 18.10 -20.86
CA MET A 1 12.95 18.65 -19.49
C MET A 1 11.57 19.06 -19.04
N ILE A 2 11.20 18.74 -17.79
CA ILE A 2 9.92 19.14 -17.18
C ILE A 2 9.92 20.66 -16.89
N GLY A 3 8.77 21.32 -17.00
CA GLY A 3 8.64 22.77 -16.86
C GLY A 3 8.80 23.28 -15.41
N LYS A 4 9.51 24.42 -15.24
CA LYS A 4 9.72 25.05 -13.91
C LYS A 4 8.45 25.54 -13.24
N ASN A 5 7.36 25.74 -13.99
CA ASN A 5 6.04 26.10 -13.47
C ASN A 5 5.42 25.01 -12.59
N LEU A 6 6.00 23.80 -12.56
CA LEU A 6 5.57 22.70 -11.71
C LEU A 6 6.26 22.69 -10.33
N ILE A 7 7.22 23.58 -10.08
CA ILE A 7 7.84 23.69 -8.74
C ILE A 7 6.77 24.16 -7.75
N GLY A 8 6.52 23.37 -6.71
CA GLY A 8 5.48 23.63 -5.71
C GLY A 8 4.07 23.19 -6.14
N TYR A 9 3.93 22.55 -7.30
CA TYR A 9 2.68 21.90 -7.68
C TYR A 9 2.34 20.79 -6.67
N SER A 10 1.07 20.73 -6.27
CA SER A 10 0.52 19.71 -5.38
C SER A 10 -0.62 19.00 -6.09
N PHE A 11 -0.67 17.68 -5.98
CA PHE A 11 -1.78 16.89 -6.50
C PHE A 11 -3.00 17.00 -5.58
N ASP A 12 -4.19 16.83 -6.16
CA ASP A 12 -5.40 16.67 -5.35
C ASP A 12 -5.28 15.40 -4.50
N PRO A 13 -5.81 15.40 -3.25
CA PRO A 13 -5.73 14.24 -2.39
C PRO A 13 -6.55 13.09 -2.96
N ALA A 14 -5.95 11.90 -3.02
CA ALA A 14 -6.65 10.66 -3.37
C ALA A 14 -7.10 9.91 -2.09
N GLN A 15 -8.22 9.19 -2.20
CA GLN A 15 -8.68 8.25 -1.18
C GLN A 15 -8.85 6.89 -1.82
N LEU A 16 -8.32 5.87 -1.15
CA LEU A 16 -8.45 4.48 -1.58
C LEU A 16 -8.70 3.57 -0.38
N THR A 17 -9.36 2.45 -0.61
CA THR A 17 -9.56 1.44 0.44
C THR A 17 -8.37 0.49 0.45
N VAL A 18 -7.74 0.32 1.62
CA VAL A 18 -6.67 -0.66 1.77
C VAL A 18 -7.28 -2.05 1.96
N GLU A 19 -7.21 -2.87 0.92
CA GLU A 19 -7.80 -4.21 0.93
C GLU A 19 -6.85 -5.28 1.47
N ALA A 20 -7.40 -6.24 2.22
CA ALA A 20 -6.65 -7.37 2.77
C ALA A 20 -5.97 -8.22 1.69
N GLY A 21 -6.61 -8.36 0.53
CA GLY A 21 -6.04 -9.07 -0.62
C GLY A 21 -4.76 -8.40 -1.13
N ARG A 22 -4.76 -7.07 -1.23
CA ARG A 22 -3.59 -6.28 -1.65
C ARG A 22 -2.47 -6.36 -0.62
N LEU A 23 -2.80 -6.24 0.66
CA LEU A 23 -1.84 -6.42 1.76
C LEU A 23 -1.15 -7.79 1.68
N LYS A 24 -1.94 -8.87 1.59
CA LYS A 24 -1.42 -10.24 1.50
C LYS A 24 -0.57 -10.46 0.24
N PHE A 25 -1.00 -9.89 -0.89
CA PHE A 25 -0.27 -10.00 -2.16
C PHE A 25 1.11 -9.35 -2.06
N VAL A 26 1.17 -8.08 -1.60
CA VAL A 26 2.44 -7.35 -1.48
C VAL A 26 3.34 -8.00 -0.43
N SER A 27 2.81 -8.41 0.73
CA SER A 27 3.59 -9.12 1.75
C SER A 27 4.26 -10.38 1.21
N LYS A 28 3.53 -11.17 0.41
CA LYS A 28 4.10 -12.35 -0.26
C LYS A 28 5.15 -11.98 -1.30
N ALA A 29 4.90 -10.96 -2.11
CA ALA A 29 5.84 -10.49 -3.14
C ALA A 29 7.16 -9.99 -2.53
N LEU A 30 7.10 -9.38 -1.33
CA LEU A 30 8.25 -8.94 -0.56
C LEU A 30 8.95 -10.08 0.21
N GLY A 31 8.40 -11.30 0.20
CA GLY A 31 8.95 -12.44 0.92
C GLY A 31 8.80 -12.35 2.44
N LEU A 32 7.83 -11.58 2.95
CA LEU A 32 7.57 -11.48 4.38
C LEU A 32 6.98 -12.79 4.90
N THR A 33 7.56 -13.32 5.97
CA THR A 33 7.22 -14.63 6.53
C THR A 33 6.50 -14.55 7.87
N ASP A 34 6.54 -13.41 8.56
CA ASP A 34 5.79 -13.23 9.80
C ASP A 34 4.26 -13.34 9.51
N PRO A 35 3.53 -14.22 10.22
CA PRO A 35 2.10 -14.45 10.00
C PRO A 35 1.24 -13.18 10.05
N VAL A 36 1.62 -12.14 10.80
CA VAL A 36 0.82 -10.90 10.91
C VAL A 36 0.59 -10.21 9.57
N TYR A 37 1.42 -10.51 8.56
CA TYR A 37 1.34 -9.94 7.22
C TYR A 37 0.51 -10.77 6.22
N ILE A 38 0.20 -12.04 6.52
CA ILE A 38 -0.41 -12.98 5.55
C ILE A 38 -1.56 -13.83 6.10
N ASP A 39 -1.72 -13.89 7.43
CA ASP A 39 -2.75 -14.63 8.14
C ASP A 39 -3.55 -13.69 9.04
N VAL A 40 -4.85 -13.57 8.76
CA VAL A 40 -5.75 -12.65 9.47
C VAL A 40 -5.95 -13.09 10.91
N ASP A 41 -6.07 -14.39 11.17
CA ASP A 41 -6.30 -14.90 12.52
C ASP A 41 -5.06 -14.67 13.39
N ALA A 42 -3.87 -14.89 12.81
CA ALA A 42 -2.62 -14.61 13.50
C ALA A 42 -2.45 -13.11 13.82
N ALA A 43 -2.79 -12.23 12.88
CA ALA A 43 -2.72 -10.79 13.10
C ALA A 43 -3.74 -10.33 14.16
N GLN A 44 -4.97 -10.83 14.11
CA GLN A 44 -6.01 -10.53 15.11
C GLN A 44 -5.64 -11.04 16.50
N SER A 45 -4.99 -12.20 16.61
CA SER A 45 -4.50 -12.72 17.89
C SER A 45 -3.46 -11.80 18.58
N GLN A 46 -2.79 -10.94 17.80
CA GLN A 46 -1.86 -9.93 18.29
C GLN A 46 -2.50 -8.54 18.48
N GLY A 47 -3.81 -8.41 18.28
CA GLY A 47 -4.57 -7.17 18.48
C GLY A 47 -4.69 -6.27 17.25
N TYR A 48 -4.28 -6.72 16.07
CA TYR A 48 -4.54 -6.00 14.82
C TYR A 48 -5.98 -6.22 14.36
N SER A 49 -6.56 -5.25 13.65
CA SER A 49 -7.91 -5.40 13.09
C SER A 49 -7.95 -6.42 11.94
N ILE A 50 -6.88 -6.48 11.15
CA ILE A 50 -6.68 -7.37 10.00
C ILE A 50 -5.17 -7.62 9.82
N LEU A 51 -4.69 -7.82 8.59
CA LEU A 51 -3.27 -7.92 8.26
C LEU A 51 -2.54 -6.60 8.52
N LEU A 52 -1.32 -6.69 9.05
CA LEU A 52 -0.43 -5.55 9.16
C LEU A 52 0.07 -5.17 7.75
N ALA A 53 0.13 -3.87 7.47
CA ALA A 53 0.74 -3.39 6.24
C ALA A 53 2.26 -3.51 6.31
N PRO A 54 2.92 -4.03 5.26
CA PRO A 54 4.37 -3.93 5.13
C PRO A 54 4.84 -2.47 5.31
N PRO A 55 5.99 -2.21 5.95
CA PRO A 55 6.50 -0.85 6.12
C PRO A 55 6.68 -0.06 4.81
N THR A 56 6.84 -0.76 3.69
CA THR A 56 7.00 -0.19 2.33
C THR A 56 5.70 -0.17 1.51
N PHE A 57 4.56 -0.57 2.08
CA PHE A 57 3.29 -0.68 1.35
C PHE A 57 2.81 0.66 0.76
N THR A 58 3.12 1.78 1.42
CA THR A 58 2.77 3.14 0.95
C THR A 58 3.33 3.49 -0.43
N TYR A 59 4.44 2.88 -0.85
CA TYR A 59 4.98 3.06 -2.20
C TYR A 59 4.02 2.51 -3.27
N MET A 60 3.35 1.39 -3.01
CA MET A 60 2.36 0.81 -3.93
C MET A 60 1.06 1.61 -3.92
N LEU A 61 0.71 2.23 -2.80
CA LEU A 61 -0.51 3.05 -2.68
C LEU A 61 -0.51 4.24 -3.63
N GLU A 62 0.64 4.86 -3.90
CA GLU A 62 0.71 5.98 -4.85
C GLU A 62 0.33 5.52 -6.27
N SER A 63 0.84 4.36 -6.71
CA SER A 63 0.51 3.78 -8.00
C SER A 63 -0.97 3.37 -8.07
N ASP A 64 -1.49 2.74 -7.01
CA ASP A 64 -2.88 2.27 -6.93
C ASP A 64 -3.87 3.46 -6.85
N ALA A 65 -3.48 4.57 -6.22
CA ALA A 65 -4.33 5.74 -6.03
C ALA A 65 -4.45 6.63 -7.28
N LEU A 66 -3.36 6.74 -8.04
CA LEU A 66 -3.25 7.65 -9.18
C LEU A 66 -3.55 6.96 -10.51
N ASP A 67 -3.97 5.69 -10.47
CA ASP A 67 -4.31 4.85 -11.64
C ASP A 67 -3.21 4.91 -12.72
N LEU A 68 -1.94 4.90 -12.27
CA LEU A 68 -0.77 5.06 -13.14
C LEU A 68 -0.52 3.83 -14.03
N GLU A 69 -1.37 2.79 -13.95
CA GLU A 69 -1.27 1.58 -14.75
C GLU A 69 -1.65 1.80 -16.23
N GLU A 70 -2.36 2.88 -16.56
CA GLU A 70 -2.74 3.25 -17.93
C GLU A 70 -1.81 4.28 -18.62
N LEU A 71 -0.71 4.68 -17.98
CA LEU A 71 0.31 5.58 -18.55
C LEU A 71 1.49 4.82 -19.18
#